data_AF-A0A2G2LWL6-F1
#
_entry.id   AF-A0A2G2LWL6-F1
#
_cell.length_a   1.000
_cell.length_b   1.000
_cell.length_c   1.000
_cell.angle_alpha   90.00
_cell.angle_beta   90.00
_cell.angle_gamma   90.00
#
_symmetry.space_group_name_H-M   'P 1'
#
loop_
_entity.id
_entity.type
_entity.pdbx_description
1 polymer ?
#
loop_
_entity_poly.entity_id
_entity_poly.type
_entity_poly.pdbx_seq_one_letter_code
_entity_poly.pdbx_strand_id
1 'polypeptide(L)' 'MGFGGISIWQLLIVLAIIILLFGTKKLRSLGGDVGSAIKNFKQSMREGEDEIEAKSDDNDNVINRAVENEKDKHSN' A
#
# COMPACT_ATOMS: atom_id res chain seq x y z
N MET A 1 -21.34 13.81 19.51
CA MET A 1 -21.38 12.38 19.91
C MET A 1 -20.62 11.57 18.87
N GLY A 2 -19.28 11.65 18.87
CA GLY A 2 -18.44 10.86 17.98
C GLY A 2 -18.17 9.48 18.56
N PHE A 3 -17.58 8.59 17.76
CA PHE A 3 -17.15 7.22 18.09
C PHE A 3 -16.22 7.07 19.32
N GLY A 4 -15.93 8.14 20.08
CA GLY A 4 -15.09 8.14 21.28
C GLY A 4 -15.65 7.41 22.51
N GLY A 5 -16.82 6.76 22.40
CA GLY A 5 -17.37 5.88 23.43
C GLY A 5 -17.13 4.39 23.18
N ILE A 6 -16.67 4.01 21.99
CA ILE A 6 -16.32 2.62 21.68
C ILE A 6 -14.89 2.40 22.19
N SER A 7 -14.76 2.05 23.46
CA SER A 7 -13.46 1.67 24.01
C SER A 7 -13.04 0.31 23.44
N ILE A 8 -11.72 0.13 23.28
CA ILE A 8 -11.11 -1.08 22.71
C ILE A 8 -11.57 -2.35 23.46
N TRP A 9 -11.88 -2.22 24.76
CA TRP A 9 -12.36 -3.31 25.61
C TRP A 9 -13.74 -3.84 25.20
N GLN A 10 -14.65 -2.97 24.76
CA GLN A 10 -15.97 -3.35 24.28
C GLN A 10 -15.86 -4.13 22.96
N LEU A 11 -14.96 -3.70 22.06
CA LEU A 11 -14.72 -4.42 20.80
C LEU A 11 -14.16 -5.83 21.03
N LEU A 12 -13.25 -6.00 22.00
CA LEU A 12 -12.73 -7.33 22.37
C LEU A 12 -13.82 -8.25 22.93
N ILE A 13 -14.71 -7.73 23.80
CA ILE A 13 -15.85 -8.49 24.33
C ILE A 13 -16.77 -8.93 23.17
N VAL A 14 -17.10 -8.04 22.25
CA VAL A 14 -17.97 -8.34 21.12
C VAL A 14 -17.32 -9.36 20.18
N LEU A 15 -16.03 -9.19 19.89
CA LEU A 15 -15.25 -10.12 19.07
C LEU A 15 -15.23 -11.53 19.69
N ALA A 16 -15.04 -11.62 21.01
CA ALA A 16 -15.05 -12.89 21.72
C ALA A 16 -16.40 -13.62 21.58
N ILE A 17 -17.52 -12.89 21.68
CA ILE A 17 -18.87 -13.45 21.48
C ILE A 17 -19.04 -13.95 20.05
N ILE A 18 -18.63 -13.17 19.04
CA ILE A 18 -18.69 -13.60 17.63
C ILE A 18 -17.87 -14.86 17.40
N ILE A 19 -16.65 -14.94 17.95
CA ILE A 19 -15.82 -16.15 17.87
C ILE A 19 -16.49 -17.34 18.53
N LEU A 20 -17.20 -17.15 19.65
CA LEU A 20 -17.89 -18.23 20.36
C LEU A 20 -19.11 -18.74 19.56
N LEU A 21 -19.88 -17.84 18.94
CA LEU A 21 -21.08 -18.18 18.16
C LEU A 21 -20.74 -18.89 16.86
N PHE A 22 -19.77 -18.36 16.11
CA PHE A 22 -19.39 -18.90 14.80
C PHE A 22 -18.33 -20.00 14.90
N GLY A 23 -17.60 -20.05 16.01
CA GLY A 23 -16.46 -20.93 16.22
C GLY A 23 -15.21 -20.46 15.47
N THR A 24 -14.03 -20.80 16.00
CA THR A 24 -12.73 -20.44 15.39
C THR A 24 -12.49 -21.11 14.04
N LYS A 25 -13.11 -22.28 13.78
CA LYS A 25 -12.97 -22.99 12.50
C LYS A 25 -13.58 -22.23 11.33
N LYS A 26 -14.82 -21.72 11.46
CA LYS A 26 -15.46 -20.93 10.40
C LYS A 26 -14.76 -19.59 10.20
N LEU A 27 -14.39 -18.91 11.28
CA LEU A 27 -13.63 -17.66 11.21
C LEU A 27 -12.26 -17.84 10.56
N ARG A 28 -11.54 -18.95 10.80
CA ARG A 28 -10.24 -19.21 10.16
C ARG A 28 -10.39 -19.53 8.68
N SER A 29 -11.40 -20.31 8.29
CA SER A 29 -11.67 -20.60 6.88
C SER A 29 -11.99 -19.33 6.11
N LEU A 30 -12.99 -18.56 6.58
CA LEU A 30 -13.42 -17.32 5.91
C LEU A 30 -12.35 -16.22 6.01
N GLY A 31 -11.68 -16.12 7.15
CA GLY A 31 -10.61 -15.15 7.37
C GLY A 31 -9.35 -15.45 6.56
N GLY A 32 -9.08 -16.71 6.21
CA GLY A 32 -7.99 -17.08 5.31
C GLY A 32 -8.22 -16.57 3.88
N ASP A 33 -9.44 -16.75 3.37
CA ASP A 33 -9.81 -16.31 2.00
C ASP A 33 -9.83 -14.78 1.90
N VAL A 34 -10.51 -14.12 2.86
CA VAL A 34 -10.59 -12.66 2.92
C VAL A 34 -9.22 -12.05 3.23
N GLY A 35 -8.45 -12.65 4.14
CA GLY A 35 -7.11 -12.18 4.50
C GLY A 35 -6.13 -12.26 3.35
N SER A 36 -6.21 -13.31 2.52
CA SER A 36 -5.38 -13.44 1.32
C SER A 36 -5.72 -12.37 0.28
N ALA A 37 -7.01 -12.08 0.07
CA ALA A 37 -7.45 -11.01 -0.82
C ALA A 37 -6.95 -9.64 -0.35
N ILE A 38 -7.09 -9.33 0.95
CA ILE A 38 -6.61 -8.07 1.54
C ILE A 38 -5.09 -7.98 1.49
N LYS A 39 -4.36 -9.09 1.70
CA LYS A 39 -2.90 -9.13 1.62
C LYS A 39 -2.41 -8.77 0.22
N ASN A 40 -2.99 -9.39 -0.81
CA ASN A 40 -2.66 -9.08 -2.21
C ASN A 40 -3.00 -7.62 -2.55
N PHE A 41 -4.17 -7.14 -2.11
CA PHE A 41 -4.56 -5.74 -2.30
C PHE A 41 -3.56 -4.76 -1.65
N LYS A 42 -3.16 -5.02 -0.40
CA LYS A 42 -2.15 -4.20 0.29
C LYS A 42 -0.79 -4.26 -0.41
N GLN A 43 -0.41 -5.42 -0.94
CA GLN A 43 0.86 -5.58 -1.64
C GLN A 43 0.88 -4.80 -2.95
N SER A 44 -0.16 -4.93 -3.79
CA SER A 44 -0.27 -4.18 -5.05
C SER A 44 -0.36 -2.67 -4.83
N MET A 45 -0.99 -2.24 -3.73
CA MET A 45 -1.04 -0.82 -3.39
C MET A 45 0.35 -0.28 -3.01
N ARG A 46 1.15 -1.05 -2.27
CA ARG A 46 2.53 -0.67 -1.91
C ARG A 46 3.47 -0.72 -3.11
N GLU A 47 3.37 -1.75 -3.95
CA GLU A 47 4.14 -1.82 -5.21
C GLU A 47 3.81 -0.65 -6.14
N GLY A 48 2.55 -0.22 -6.19
CA GLY A 48 2.15 0.98 -6.93
C GLY A 48 2.66 2.29 -6.33
N GLU A 49 2.86 2.37 -5.01
CA GLU A 49 3.50 3.52 -4.34
C GLU A 49 5.02 3.54 -4.59
N ASP A 50 5.69 2.39 -4.47
CA ASP A 50 7.13 2.24 -4.70
C ASP A 50 7.51 2.46 -6.20
N GLU A 51 6.64 2.08 -7.15
CA GLU A 51 6.83 2.36 -8.58
C GLU A 51 6.70 3.85 -8.94
N ILE A 52 6.00 4.65 -8.13
CA ILE A 52 5.88 6.11 -8.30
C ILE A 52 7.14 6.82 -7.76
N GLU A 53 7.72 6.32 -6.66
CA GLU A 53 9.00 6.84 -6.15
C GLU A 53 10.18 6.47 -7.06
N ALA A 54 10.24 5.24 -7.59
CA ALA A 54 11.33 4.79 -8.47
C ALA A 54 11.34 5.46 -9.87
N LYS A 55 10.22 6.04 -10.32
CA LYS A 55 10.15 6.81 -11.59
C LYS A 55 10.50 8.29 -11.45
N SER A 56 10.72 8.77 -10.23
CA SER A 56 11.02 10.18 -9.95
C SER A 56 12.52 10.49 -9.88
N ASP A 57 13.41 9.49 -9.97
CA ASP A 57 14.87 9.67 -9.91
C ASP A 57 15.61 9.51 -11.27
N ASP A 58 14.90 9.07 -12.34
CA ASP A 58 15.52 8.80 -13.67
C ASP A 58 15.18 9.84 -14.76
N ASN A 59 14.46 10.92 -14.44
CA ASN A 59 14.11 11.96 -15.43
C ASN A 59 14.98 13.23 -15.35
N ASP A 60 15.90 13.33 -14.38
CA ASP A 60 16.74 14.52 -14.21
C ASP A 60 18.09 14.44 -14.95
N ASN A 61 18.48 13.26 -15.46
CA ASN A 61 19.78 13.06 -16.11
C ASN A 61 19.76 13.14 -17.66
N VAL A 62 18.59 13.05 -18.30
CA VAL A 62 18.49 13.04 -19.78
C VAL A 62 18.48 14.45 -20.36
N ILE A 63 17.94 15.44 -19.65
CA ILE A 63 17.84 16.83 -20.12
C ILE A 63 19.20 17.53 -20.11
N ASN A 64 20.08 17.20 -19.14
CA ASN A 64 21.40 17.83 -19.01
C ASN A 64 22.41 17.40 -20.08
N ARG A 65 22.20 16.26 -20.75
CA ARG A 65 23.16 15.71 -21.74
C ARG A 65 22.91 16.14 -23.19
N ALA A 66 21.75 16.75 -23.46
CA ALA A 66 21.42 17.29 -24.78
C ALA A 66 21.98 18.71 -25.00
N VAL A 67 22.25 19.47 -23.92
CA VAL A 67 22.65 20.88 -24.01
C VAL A 67 24.15 21.07 -24.32
N GLU A 68 24.98 20.04 -24.15
CA GLU A 68 26.45 20.17 -24.29
C GLU A 68 26.98 19.77 -25.69
N ASN A 69 26.21 19.05 -26.50
CA ASN A 69 26.66 18.62 -27.84
C ASN A 69 26.33 19.60 -28.99
N GLU A 70 25.82 20.80 -28.68
CA GLU A 70 25.43 21.81 -29.69
C GLU A 70 26.31 23.08 -29.68
N LYS A 71 27.42 23.12 -28.93
CA LYS A 71 28.35 24.28 -28.91
C LYS A 71 29.66 24.10 -29.68
N ASP A 72 30.06 22.89 -30.07
CA ASP A 72 31.36 22.66 -30.74
C ASP A 72 31.28 22.57 -32.28
N LYS A 73 30.15 22.94 -32.90
CA LYS A 73 29.98 22.91 -34.36
C LYS A 73 29.68 24.26 -35.00
N HIS A 74 30.05 25.37 -34.34
CA HIS A 74 30.00 26.70 -34.92
C HIS A 74 31.22 27.54 -34.48
N SER A 75 32.42 27.11 -34.84
CA SER A 75 33.56 28.02 -34.95
C SER A 75 34.57 27.43 -35.93
N ASN A 76 34.33 27.69 -37.22
CA ASN A 76 35.38 27.72 -38.24
C ASN A 76 35.58 29.16 -38.67
#